data_AF-E6S6K5-F1
#
_entry.id   AF-E6S6K5-F1
#
_cell.length_a   1.000
_cell.length_b   1.000
_cell.length_c   1.000
_cell.angle_alpha   90.00
_cell.angle_beta   90.00
_cell.angle_gamma   90.00
#
_symmetry.space_group_name_H-M   'P 1'
#
loop_
_entity.id
_entity.type
_entity.pdbx_description
1 polymer ?
#
loop_
_entity_poly.entity_id
_entity_poly.type
_entity_poly.pdbx_seq_one_letter_code
_entity_poly.pdbx_strand_id
1 'polypeptide(L)'
;MAGMGDPNEIFVPPYVVTPPRRRDRARTAWIVTTSLLVLALGASSAAYVYSNNAARQWQVRAEQVSAELADMTAQRRQVQGLLDASQTALAGTKSALGEVTEEYNDAAKRIRDLADEKARAADTVGVLGSAVDRSRNVAVQLDQCVAGLQELQDYLIDIDSYDISVVLGVAEEINRGCDQAQAASDAFVTWLEGD
;
A
#
# COMPACT_ATOMS: atom_id res chain seq x y z
N MET A 1 -110.00 10.49 71.36
CA MET A 1 -108.92 9.85 70.57
C MET A 1 -108.37 10.93 69.64
N ALA A 2 -107.23 11.54 70.02
CA ALA A 2 -105.93 11.43 69.32
C ALA A 2 -106.00 11.99 67.88
N GLY A 3 -105.39 13.11 67.48
CA GLY A 3 -104.08 13.65 67.79
C GLY A 3 -103.10 13.23 66.68
N MET A 4 -102.77 14.12 65.73
CA MET A 4 -101.62 13.92 64.83
C MET A 4 -101.27 15.25 64.14
N GLY A 5 -100.06 15.74 64.43
CA GLY A 5 -99.51 16.96 63.88
C GLY A 5 -98.56 16.73 62.70
N ASP A 6 -98.26 17.88 62.09
CA ASP A 6 -96.98 18.34 61.57
C ASP A 6 -96.48 18.00 60.15
N PRO A 7 -95.67 18.93 59.60
CA PRO A 7 -95.65 19.29 58.19
C PRO A 7 -94.48 18.67 57.43
N ASN A 8 -94.64 18.63 56.11
CA ASN A 8 -93.69 18.07 55.18
C ASN A 8 -92.58 19.11 54.86
N GLU A 9 -91.54 19.18 55.70
CA GLU A 9 -90.31 19.91 55.38
C GLU A 9 -89.45 19.09 54.41
N ILE A 10 -89.36 19.60 53.18
CA ILE A 10 -88.51 19.04 52.12
C ILE A 10 -87.05 19.38 52.44
N PHE A 11 -86.30 18.37 52.88
CA PHE A 11 -84.87 18.44 53.15
C PHE A 11 -84.08 18.50 51.84
N VAL A 12 -83.58 19.69 51.48
CA VAL A 12 -82.65 19.88 50.35
C VAL A 12 -81.21 19.80 50.90
N PRO A 13 -80.38 18.82 50.49
CA PRO A 13 -79.01 18.73 50.96
C PRO A 13 -78.16 19.90 50.42
N PRO A 14 -77.23 20.45 51.20
CA PRO A 14 -76.34 21.50 50.73
C PRO A 14 -75.35 20.92 49.70
N TYR A 15 -75.34 21.46 48.49
CA TYR A 15 -74.31 21.22 47.48
C TYR A 15 -73.00 21.86 47.96
N VAL A 16 -72.07 21.00 48.37
CA VAL A 16 -70.71 21.41 48.73
C VAL A 16 -69.95 21.75 47.45
N VAL A 17 -69.85 23.03 47.13
CA VAL A 17 -68.93 23.52 46.08
C VAL A 17 -67.51 23.45 46.64
N THR A 18 -66.78 22.38 46.35
CA THR A 18 -65.34 22.32 46.63
C THR A 18 -64.59 23.34 45.76
N PRO A 19 -63.88 24.32 46.34
CA PRO A 19 -63.08 25.26 45.55
C PRO A 19 -61.95 24.52 44.84
N PRO A 20 -61.63 24.88 43.58
CA PRO A 20 -60.52 24.26 42.87
C PRO A 20 -59.19 24.60 43.57
N ARG A 21 -58.48 23.58 44.06
CA ARG A 21 -57.07 23.65 44.49
C ARG A 21 -56.19 24.04 43.29
N ARG A 22 -56.15 25.32 42.93
CA ARG A 22 -55.33 25.85 41.81
C ARG A 22 -53.88 26.14 42.20
N ARG A 23 -53.57 26.26 43.50
CA ARG A 23 -52.24 26.71 43.96
C ARG A 23 -51.15 25.64 43.90
N ASP A 24 -51.49 24.35 44.06
CA ASP A 24 -50.48 23.28 44.10
C ASP A 24 -50.01 22.82 42.71
N ARG A 25 -50.85 22.98 41.68
CA ARG A 25 -50.50 22.64 40.29
C ARG A 25 -49.46 23.58 39.68
N ALA A 26 -49.45 24.86 40.08
CA ALA A 26 -48.48 25.82 39.57
C ALA A 26 -47.06 25.54 40.09
N ARG A 27 -46.92 25.13 41.35
CA ARG A 27 -45.63 24.74 41.93
C ARG A 27 -45.08 23.46 41.32
N THR A 28 -45.92 22.45 41.13
CA THR A 28 -45.52 21.19 40.48
C THR A 28 -45.16 21.39 39.00
N ALA A 29 -45.92 22.19 38.26
CA ALA A 29 -45.60 22.53 36.88
C ALA A 29 -44.24 23.23 36.75
N TRP A 30 -43.92 24.16 37.65
CA TRP A 30 -42.65 24.89 37.65
C TRP A 30 -41.45 23.97 37.97
N ILE A 31 -41.61 23.03 38.91
CA ILE A 31 -40.58 22.04 39.24
C ILE A 31 -40.33 21.08 38.05
N VAL A 32 -41.38 20.62 37.39
CA VAL A 32 -41.26 19.71 36.23
C VAL A 32 -40.56 20.42 35.06
N THR A 33 -40.94 21.66 34.76
CA THR A 33 -40.31 22.43 33.66
C THR A 33 -38.84 22.73 33.92
N THR A 34 -38.49 23.17 35.13
CA THR A 34 -37.07 23.39 35.49
C THR A 34 -36.27 22.09 35.44
N SER A 35 -36.82 20.97 35.90
CA SER A 35 -36.18 19.66 35.82
C SER A 35 -35.92 19.21 34.37
N LEU A 36 -36.92 19.38 33.50
CA LEU A 36 -36.78 19.11 32.06
C LEU A 36 -35.71 19.97 31.40
N LEU A 37 -35.63 21.24 31.78
CA LEU A 37 -34.67 22.19 31.21
C LEU A 37 -33.23 21.84 31.63
N VAL A 38 -33.03 21.43 32.88
CA VAL A 38 -31.73 20.92 33.36
C VAL A 38 -31.33 19.63 32.64
N LEU A 39 -32.26 18.70 32.46
CA LEU A 39 -32.00 17.46 31.70
C LEU A 39 -31.64 17.74 30.24
N ALA A 40 -32.36 18.65 29.57
CA ALA A 40 -32.08 19.03 28.20
C ALA A 40 -30.69 19.69 28.05
N LEU A 41 -30.32 20.58 28.98
CA LEU A 41 -28.99 21.20 29.02
C LEU A 41 -27.88 20.16 29.31
N GLY A 42 -28.13 19.22 30.21
CA GLY A 42 -27.22 18.12 30.51
C GLY A 42 -26.99 17.22 29.29
N ALA A 43 -28.07 16.82 28.60
CA ALA A 43 -27.97 16.01 27.39
C ALA A 43 -27.24 16.75 26.24
N SER A 44 -27.50 18.05 26.08
CA SER A 44 -26.85 18.87 25.04
C SER A 44 -25.35 19.03 25.28
N SER A 45 -24.95 19.25 26.54
CA SER A 45 -23.52 19.36 26.89
C SER A 45 -22.78 18.02 26.73
N ALA A 46 -23.41 16.90 27.12
CA ALA A 46 -22.86 15.57 26.89
C ALA A 46 -22.71 15.26 25.38
N ALA A 47 -23.72 15.59 24.57
CA ALA A 47 -23.66 15.43 23.12
C ALA A 47 -22.53 16.27 22.49
N TYR A 48 -22.35 17.51 22.94
CA TYR A 48 -21.28 18.39 22.47
C TYR A 48 -19.88 17.86 22.82
N VAL A 49 -19.70 17.34 24.03
CA VAL A 49 -18.42 16.74 24.43
C VAL A 49 -18.13 15.47 23.61
N TYR A 50 -19.14 14.62 23.42
CA TYR A 50 -19.00 13.42 22.61
C TYR A 50 -18.65 13.73 21.16
N SER A 51 -19.34 14.70 20.54
CA SER A 51 -19.06 15.11 19.15
C SER A 51 -17.65 15.67 19.00
N ASN A 52 -17.18 16.45 19.97
CA ASN A 52 -15.84 17.03 19.91
C ASN A 52 -14.74 15.96 20.06
N ASN A 53 -14.95 14.97 20.93
CA ASN A 53 -14.02 13.85 21.06
C ASN A 53 -14.00 12.98 19.81
N ALA A 54 -15.15 12.72 19.19
CA ALA A 54 -15.23 12.00 17.93
C ALA A 54 -14.50 12.77 16.81
N ALA A 55 -14.73 14.08 16.69
CA ALA A 55 -14.05 14.92 15.70
C ALA A 55 -12.52 14.88 15.85
N ARG A 56 -12.01 14.94 17.09
CA ARG A 56 -10.57 14.82 17.37
C ARG A 56 -10.00 13.46 16.98
N GLN A 57 -10.71 12.37 17.26
CA GLN A 57 -10.27 11.02 16.85
C GLN A 57 -10.20 10.89 15.33
N TRP A 58 -11.15 11.48 14.60
CA TRP A 58 -11.13 11.51 13.14
C TRP A 58 -9.96 12.34 12.61
N GLN A 59 -9.65 13.49 13.22
CA GLN A 59 -8.49 14.30 12.85
C GLN A 59 -7.18 13.53 13.03
N VAL A 60 -6.98 12.88 14.18
CA VAL A 60 -5.78 12.08 14.45
C VAL A 60 -5.64 10.93 13.47
N ARG A 61 -6.73 10.22 13.15
CA ARG A 61 -6.68 9.15 12.13
C ARG A 61 -6.40 9.69 10.74
N ALA A 62 -6.98 10.83 10.38
CA ALA A 62 -6.72 11.45 9.07
C ALA A 62 -5.26 11.86 8.94
N GLU A 63 -4.67 12.43 10.00
CA GLU A 63 -3.25 12.76 10.05
C GLU A 63 -2.38 11.50 9.93
N GLN A 64 -2.69 10.43 10.67
CA GLN A 64 -1.98 9.16 10.59
C GLN A 64 -2.02 8.56 9.19
N VAL A 65 -3.20 8.48 8.58
CA VAL A 65 -3.37 7.96 7.22
C VAL A 65 -2.63 8.85 6.22
N SER A 66 -2.67 10.18 6.38
CA SER A 66 -1.94 11.09 5.50
C SER A 66 -0.41 10.93 5.61
N ALA A 67 0.09 10.67 6.82
CA ALA A 67 1.51 10.44 7.06
C ALA A 67 1.96 9.10 6.47
N GLU A 68 1.14 8.05 6.62
CA GLU A 68 1.39 6.74 6.03
C GLU A 68 1.37 6.78 4.51
N LEU A 69 0.40 7.47 3.90
CA LEU A 69 0.34 7.71 2.45
C LEU A 69 1.60 8.46 1.97
N ALA A 70 2.04 9.47 2.72
CA ALA A 70 3.25 10.21 2.37
C ALA A 70 4.51 9.32 2.44
N ASP A 71 4.61 8.46 3.45
CA ASP A 71 5.71 7.51 3.62
C ASP A 71 5.71 6.45 2.50
N MET A 72 4.57 5.82 2.22
CA MET A 72 4.44 4.87 1.12
C MET A 72 4.78 5.51 -0.24
N THR A 73 4.40 6.76 -0.45
CA THR A 73 4.75 7.50 -1.66
C THR A 73 6.26 7.76 -1.73
N ALA A 74 6.91 8.08 -0.60
CA ALA A 74 8.36 8.25 -0.55
C ALA A 74 9.10 6.94 -0.85
N GLN A 75 8.65 5.82 -0.25
CA GLN A 75 9.20 4.49 -0.52
C GLN A 75 9.06 4.10 -2.00
N ARG A 76 7.89 4.34 -2.61
CA ARG A 76 7.70 4.07 -4.06
C ARG A 76 8.67 4.87 -4.92
N ARG A 77 8.88 6.16 -4.65
CA ARG A 77 9.86 6.97 -5.40
C ARG A 77 11.28 6.45 -5.23
N GLN A 78 11.64 6.00 -4.03
CA GLN A 78 12.96 5.42 -3.77
C GLN A 78 13.16 4.13 -4.57
N VAL A 79 12.17 3.23 -4.57
CA VAL A 79 12.21 1.98 -5.34
C VAL A 79 12.29 2.26 -6.84
N GLN A 80 11.51 3.22 -7.35
CA GLN A 80 11.60 3.65 -8.75
C GLN A 80 13.00 4.17 -9.10
N GLY A 81 13.60 5.01 -8.24
CA GLY A 81 14.96 5.50 -8.45
C GLY A 81 16.02 4.38 -8.47
N LEU A 82 15.88 3.36 -7.62
CA LEU A 82 16.75 2.18 -7.63
C LEU A 82 16.57 1.35 -8.92
N LEU A 83 15.34 1.23 -9.40
CA LEU A 83 15.04 0.52 -10.64
C LEU A 83 15.66 1.23 -11.85
N ASP A 84 15.51 2.56 -11.95
CA ASP A 84 16.09 3.38 -13.02
C ASP A 84 17.63 3.31 -13.02
N ALA A 85 18.25 3.38 -11.83
CA ALA A 85 19.69 3.23 -11.68
C ALA A 85 20.16 1.83 -12.13
N SER A 86 19.42 0.78 -11.77
CA SER A 86 19.73 -0.60 -12.17
C SER A 86 19.60 -0.78 -13.68
N GLN A 87 18.54 -0.25 -14.31
CA GLN A 87 18.39 -0.28 -15.77
C GLN A 87 19.53 0.45 -16.48
N THR A 88 19.96 1.60 -15.96
CA THR A 88 21.10 2.36 -16.51
C THR A 88 22.41 1.57 -16.41
N ALA A 89 22.67 0.95 -15.26
CA ALA A 89 23.85 0.11 -15.07
C ALA A 89 23.83 -1.09 -16.03
N LEU A 90 22.68 -1.73 -16.19
CA LEU A 90 22.48 -2.89 -17.05
C LEU A 90 22.68 -2.55 -18.54
N ALA A 91 22.17 -1.40 -18.98
CA ALA A 91 22.42 -0.87 -20.32
C ALA A 91 23.92 -0.59 -20.55
N GLY A 92 24.61 -0.03 -19.54
CA GLY A 92 26.05 0.18 -19.57
C GLY A 92 26.82 -1.14 -19.70
N THR A 93 26.48 -2.14 -18.90
CA THR A 93 27.08 -3.48 -18.97
C THR A 93 26.82 -4.13 -20.34
N LYS A 94 25.60 -4.05 -20.88
CA LYS A 94 25.27 -4.57 -22.23
C LYS A 94 26.11 -3.89 -23.32
N SER A 95 26.31 -2.57 -23.22
CA SER A 95 27.18 -1.83 -24.15
C SER A 95 28.63 -2.29 -24.05
N ALA A 96 29.16 -2.45 -22.83
CA ALA A 96 30.53 -2.92 -22.61
C ALA A 96 30.72 -4.36 -23.13
N LEU A 97 29.75 -5.26 -22.93
CA LEU A 97 29.79 -6.61 -23.50
C LEU A 97 29.80 -6.57 -25.04
N GLY A 98 29.06 -5.64 -25.64
CA GLY A 98 29.06 -5.42 -27.10
C GLY A 98 30.44 -5.01 -27.61
N GLU A 99 31.06 -4.02 -26.96
CA GLU A 99 32.41 -3.54 -27.30
C GLU A 99 33.46 -4.63 -27.15
N VAL A 100 33.47 -5.34 -26.01
CA VAL A 100 34.37 -6.49 -25.80
C VAL A 100 34.15 -7.56 -26.86
N THR A 101 32.90 -7.82 -27.26
CA THR A 101 32.60 -8.81 -28.32
C THR A 101 33.12 -8.36 -29.68
N GLU A 102 33.05 -7.06 -30.00
CA GLU A 102 33.62 -6.51 -31.24
C GLU A 102 35.14 -6.57 -31.25
N GLU A 103 35.81 -6.10 -30.19
CA GLU A 103 37.25 -6.20 -30.02
C GLU A 103 37.72 -7.65 -30.15
N TYR A 104 36.96 -8.56 -29.55
CA TYR A 104 37.24 -9.98 -29.61
C TYR A 104 37.10 -10.56 -31.03
N ASN A 105 36.06 -10.18 -31.77
CA ASN A 105 35.89 -10.59 -33.15
C ASN A 105 37.01 -10.05 -34.05
N ASP A 106 37.48 -8.81 -33.83
CA ASP A 106 38.62 -8.26 -34.54
C ASP A 106 39.92 -9.00 -34.20
N ALA A 107 40.16 -9.28 -32.91
CA ALA A 107 41.29 -10.09 -32.46
C ALA A 107 41.26 -11.49 -33.07
N ALA A 108 40.09 -12.15 -33.10
CA ALA A 108 39.90 -13.46 -33.72
C ALA A 108 40.17 -13.43 -35.22
N LYS A 109 39.75 -12.38 -35.91
CA LYS A 109 40.02 -12.19 -37.34
C LYS A 109 41.51 -12.03 -37.59
N ARG A 110 42.20 -11.16 -36.83
CA ARG A 110 43.65 -11.01 -36.92
C ARG A 110 44.38 -12.32 -36.64
N ILE A 111 43.97 -13.08 -35.61
CA ILE A 111 44.56 -14.39 -35.32
C ILE A 111 44.35 -15.36 -36.49
N ARG A 112 43.17 -15.39 -37.12
CA ARG A 112 42.95 -16.21 -38.32
C ARG A 112 43.84 -15.76 -39.49
N ASP A 113 43.93 -14.46 -39.73
CA ASP A 113 44.79 -13.92 -40.78
C ASP A 113 46.27 -14.29 -40.53
N LEU A 114 46.74 -14.26 -39.28
CA LEU A 114 48.09 -14.72 -38.88
C LEU A 114 48.24 -16.26 -38.88
N ALA A 115 47.17 -17.01 -38.62
CA ALA A 115 47.15 -18.47 -38.57
C ALA A 115 47.10 -19.10 -39.96
N ASP A 116 46.42 -18.47 -40.93
CA ASP A 116 46.51 -18.85 -42.34
C ASP A 116 47.94 -18.68 -42.87
N GLU A 117 48.70 -17.73 -42.30
CA GLU A 117 50.14 -17.57 -42.56
C GLU A 117 51.02 -18.62 -41.85
N LYS A 118 50.51 -19.31 -40.83
CA LYS A 118 51.20 -20.37 -40.07
C LYS A 118 50.27 -21.53 -39.73
N ALA A 119 50.18 -22.51 -40.62
CA ALA A 119 49.34 -23.73 -40.54
C ALA A 119 49.59 -24.68 -39.33
N ARG A 120 49.72 -24.17 -38.10
CA ARG A 120 49.78 -24.91 -36.84
C ARG A 120 48.92 -24.30 -35.71
N ALA A 121 48.22 -23.17 -35.93
CA ALA A 121 47.46 -22.45 -34.89
C ALA A 121 45.95 -22.81 -34.83
N ALA A 122 45.59 -24.09 -34.97
CA ALA A 122 44.20 -24.54 -34.95
C ALA A 122 43.55 -24.48 -33.54
N ASP A 123 44.34 -24.63 -32.47
CA ASP A 123 43.82 -24.69 -31.09
C ASP A 123 43.35 -23.31 -30.58
N THR A 124 43.97 -22.22 -31.01
CA THR A 124 43.62 -20.87 -30.55
C THR A 124 42.22 -20.45 -31.04
N VAL A 125 41.83 -20.84 -32.25
CA VAL A 125 40.50 -20.50 -32.80
C VAL A 125 39.37 -21.21 -32.05
N GLY A 126 39.61 -22.41 -31.51
CA GLY A 126 38.63 -23.16 -30.72
C GLY A 126 38.37 -22.52 -29.34
N VAL A 127 39.44 -22.09 -28.66
CA VAL A 127 39.31 -21.26 -27.44
C VAL A 127 38.55 -19.99 -27.78
N LEU A 128 38.83 -19.41 -28.96
CA LEU A 128 38.20 -18.15 -29.30
C LEU A 128 36.69 -18.25 -29.51
N GLY A 129 36.22 -19.25 -30.27
CA GLY A 129 34.79 -19.49 -30.45
C GLY A 129 34.04 -19.76 -29.15
N SER A 130 34.69 -20.46 -28.21
CA SER A 130 34.12 -20.80 -26.90
C SER A 130 33.80 -19.57 -26.05
N ALA A 131 34.61 -18.51 -26.12
CA ALA A 131 34.32 -17.27 -25.38
C ALA A 131 33.14 -16.50 -25.96
N VAL A 132 32.97 -16.51 -27.29
CA VAL A 132 31.84 -15.83 -27.96
C VAL A 132 30.51 -16.52 -27.63
N ASP A 133 30.50 -17.85 -27.63
CA ASP A 133 29.28 -18.59 -27.27
C ASP A 133 28.92 -18.37 -25.79
N ARG A 134 29.92 -18.27 -24.91
CA ARG A 134 29.70 -17.93 -23.49
C ARG A 134 29.24 -16.49 -23.29
N SER A 135 29.81 -15.51 -23.99
CA SER A 135 29.39 -14.10 -23.90
C SER A 135 27.97 -13.90 -24.41
N ARG A 136 27.58 -14.61 -25.48
CA ARG A 136 26.19 -14.64 -25.96
C ARG A 136 25.23 -15.23 -24.94
N ASN A 137 25.62 -16.31 -24.25
CA ASN A 137 24.80 -16.91 -23.22
C ASN A 137 24.57 -15.93 -22.04
N VAL A 138 25.62 -15.23 -21.59
CA VAL A 138 25.49 -14.16 -20.58
C VAL A 138 24.56 -13.05 -21.05
N ALA A 139 24.68 -12.61 -22.32
CA ALA A 139 23.81 -11.58 -22.88
C ALA A 139 22.33 -12.01 -22.91
N VAL A 140 22.02 -13.27 -23.25
CA VAL A 140 20.66 -13.81 -23.24
C VAL A 140 20.07 -13.84 -21.82
N GLN A 141 20.87 -14.26 -20.83
CA GLN A 141 20.43 -14.29 -19.42
C GLN A 141 20.18 -12.89 -18.86
N LEU A 142 21.02 -11.91 -19.22
CA LEU A 142 20.81 -10.51 -18.88
C LEU A 142 19.52 -9.97 -19.52
N ASP A 143 19.24 -10.32 -20.78
CA ASP A 143 18.01 -9.89 -21.48
C ASP A 143 16.74 -10.45 -20.80
N GLN A 144 16.79 -11.69 -20.31
CA GLN A 144 15.69 -12.29 -19.54
C GLN A 144 15.49 -11.60 -18.18
N CYS A 145 16.56 -11.24 -17.47
CA CYS A 145 16.48 -10.45 -16.23
C CYS A 145 15.88 -9.05 -16.50
N VAL A 146 16.26 -8.37 -17.60
CA VAL A 146 15.66 -7.08 -18.00
C VAL A 146 14.16 -7.22 -18.27
N ALA A 147 13.75 -8.25 -19.02
CA ALA A 147 12.35 -8.48 -19.36
C ALA A 147 11.50 -8.72 -18.11
N GLY A 148 12.01 -9.49 -17.15
CA GLY A 148 11.35 -9.69 -15.85
C GLY A 148 11.21 -8.40 -15.05
N LEU A 149 12.25 -7.55 -15.03
CA LEU A 149 12.18 -6.25 -14.35
C LEU A 149 11.16 -5.29 -15.00
N GLN A 150 10.98 -5.35 -16.32
CA GLN A 150 9.95 -4.58 -17.02
C GLN A 150 8.54 -5.09 -16.68
N GLU A 151 8.36 -6.41 -16.60
CA GLU A 151 7.07 -7.00 -16.20
C GLU A 151 6.71 -6.61 -14.76
N LEU A 152 7.69 -6.61 -13.84
CA LEU A 152 7.48 -6.12 -12.46
C LEU A 152 7.07 -4.63 -12.43
N GLN A 153 7.63 -3.82 -13.34
CA GLN A 153 7.29 -2.41 -13.46
C GLN A 153 5.83 -2.22 -13.90
N ASP A 154 5.34 -3.03 -14.85
CA ASP A 154 3.94 -3.04 -15.28
C ASP A 154 2.99 -3.42 -14.12
N TYR A 155 3.35 -4.45 -13.34
CA TYR A 155 2.62 -4.84 -12.12
C TYR A 155 2.55 -3.71 -11.07
N LEU A 156 3.62 -2.94 -10.91
CA LEU A 156 3.69 -1.83 -9.96
C LEU A 156 2.83 -0.62 -10.38
N ILE A 157 2.50 -0.48 -11.67
CA ILE A 157 1.63 0.58 -12.19
C ILE A 157 0.15 0.27 -11.91
N ASP A 158 -0.24 -1.01 -11.92
CA ASP A 158 -1.62 -1.47 -11.71
C ASP A 158 -1.78 -2.26 -10.39
N ILE A 159 -1.23 -1.72 -9.30
CA ILE A 159 -1.14 -2.44 -8.01
C ILE A 159 -2.51 -2.72 -7.35
N ASP A 160 -3.56 -1.98 -7.75
CA ASP A 160 -4.90 -2.14 -7.19
C ASP A 160 -5.64 -3.35 -7.79
N SER A 161 -5.15 -3.90 -8.91
CA SER A 161 -5.76 -5.05 -9.58
C SER A 161 -5.08 -6.40 -9.27
N TYR A 162 -3.91 -6.38 -8.62
CA TYR A 162 -3.11 -7.60 -8.37
C TYR A 162 -2.91 -7.92 -6.88
N ASP A 163 -2.96 -9.22 -6.57
CA ASP A 163 -2.72 -9.74 -5.22
C ASP A 163 -1.22 -9.69 -4.87
N ILE A 164 -0.89 -9.20 -3.67
CA ILE A 164 0.48 -9.08 -3.16
C ILE A 164 1.26 -10.40 -3.21
N SER A 165 0.56 -11.53 -3.07
CA SER A 165 1.17 -12.87 -3.15
C SER A 165 1.70 -13.20 -4.54
N VAL A 166 1.07 -12.69 -5.60
CA VAL A 166 1.50 -12.86 -7.00
C VAL A 166 2.75 -12.02 -7.27
N VAL A 167 2.78 -10.79 -6.78
CA VAL A 167 3.95 -9.88 -6.94
C VAL A 167 5.20 -10.45 -6.27
N LEU A 168 5.06 -11.07 -5.09
CA LEU A 168 6.19 -11.72 -4.40
C LEU A 168 6.73 -12.93 -5.17
N GLY A 169 5.86 -13.73 -5.78
CA GLY A 169 6.28 -14.86 -6.63
C GLY A 169 7.06 -14.40 -7.87
N VAL A 170 6.56 -13.36 -8.54
CA VAL A 170 7.24 -12.76 -9.71
C VAL A 170 8.60 -12.16 -9.30
N ALA A 171 8.68 -11.45 -8.18
CA ALA A 171 9.94 -10.90 -7.68
C ALA A 171 10.97 -11.99 -7.35
N GLU A 172 10.54 -13.13 -6.80
CA GLU A 172 11.43 -14.26 -6.50
C GLU A 172 11.96 -14.92 -7.79
N GLU A 173 11.11 -15.05 -8.81
CA GLU A 173 11.48 -15.60 -10.11
C GLU A 173 12.46 -14.69 -10.86
N ILE A 174 12.25 -13.36 -10.81
CA ILE A 174 13.18 -12.36 -11.34
C ILE A 174 14.53 -12.43 -10.62
N ASN A 175 14.54 -12.46 -9.28
CA ASN A 175 15.77 -12.59 -8.51
C ASN A 175 16.54 -13.86 -8.90
N ARG A 176 15.84 -14.99 -9.04
CA ARG A 176 16.47 -16.25 -9.48
C ARG A 176 17.11 -16.13 -10.86
N GLY A 177 16.47 -15.42 -11.80
CA GLY A 177 17.01 -15.17 -13.13
C GLY A 177 18.23 -14.25 -13.12
N CYS A 178 18.19 -13.17 -12.34
CA CYS A 178 19.29 -12.23 -12.21
C CYS A 178 20.49 -12.85 -11.45
N ASP A 179 20.25 -13.69 -10.44
CA ASP A 179 21.29 -14.46 -9.75
C ASP A 179 21.99 -15.44 -10.70
N GLN A 180 21.24 -16.10 -11.59
CA GLN A 180 21.81 -16.97 -12.61
C GLN A 180 22.64 -16.20 -13.64
N ALA A 181 22.16 -15.02 -14.07
CA ALA A 181 22.90 -14.14 -14.97
C ALA A 181 24.22 -13.66 -14.34
N GLN A 182 24.17 -13.28 -13.05
CA GLN A 182 25.36 -12.89 -12.30
C GLN A 182 26.35 -14.04 -12.15
N ALA A 183 25.87 -15.24 -11.77
CA ALA A 183 26.72 -16.43 -11.67
C ALA A 183 27.37 -16.80 -13.02
N ALA A 184 26.65 -16.64 -14.13
CA ALA A 184 27.18 -16.86 -15.47
C ALA A 184 28.23 -15.80 -15.86
N SER A 185 28.03 -14.54 -15.47
CA SER A 185 29.02 -13.47 -15.65
C SER A 185 30.28 -13.72 -14.83
N ASP A 186 30.14 -14.09 -13.55
CA ASP A 186 31.26 -14.40 -12.67
C ASP A 186 32.07 -15.59 -13.20
N ALA A 187 31.39 -16.67 -13.62
CA ALA A 187 32.03 -17.82 -14.23
C ALA A 187 32.79 -17.48 -15.52
N PHE A 188 32.28 -16.52 -16.31
CA PHE A 188 32.97 -16.02 -17.50
C PHE A 188 34.24 -15.24 -17.14
N VAL A 189 34.17 -14.37 -16.13
CA VAL A 189 35.33 -13.61 -15.64
C VAL A 189 36.41 -14.56 -15.09
N THR A 190 36.04 -15.51 -14.22
CA THR A 190 36.98 -16.50 -13.68
C THR A 190 37.65 -17.30 -14.79
N TRP A 191 36.92 -17.66 -15.85
CA TRP A 191 37.50 -18.35 -16.99
C TRP A 191 38.50 -17.50 -17.78
N LEU A 192 38.27 -16.18 -17.91
CA LEU A 192 39.22 -15.26 -18.56
C LEU A 192 40.51 -15.08 -17.76
N GLU A 193 40.43 -15.15 -16.43
CA GLU A 193 41.60 -15.04 -15.54
C GLU A 193 42.51 -16.28 -15.58
N GLY A 194 42.02 -17.38 -16.15
CA GLY A 194 42.79 -18.61 -16.37
C GLY A 194 42.97 -19.42 -15.09
N ASP A 195 42.06 -20.38 -14.87
CA ASP A 195 42.31 -21.55 -14.00
C ASP A 195 43.49 -22.39 -14.51
#